data_AF-D8LLY4-F1
#
_entry.id   AF-D8LLY4-F1
#
_cell.length_a   1.000
_cell.length_b   1.000
_cell.length_c   1.000
_cell.angle_alpha   90.00
_cell.angle_beta   90.00
_cell.angle_gamma   90.00
#
_symmetry.space_group_name_H-M   'P 1'
#
loop_
_entity.id
_entity.type
_entity.pdbx_description
1 polymer ?
#
loop_
_entity_poly.entity_id
_entity_poly.type
_entity_poly.pdbx_seq_one_letter_code
_entity_poly.pdbx_strand_id
1 'polypeptide(L)'
;MAAQDALFALECLPSKVLDFALEDGAEPAECVLHLTNNGSESVAFKVKTTKPKRYLVRPNQGVVAPSEDLPVSIVLLAHDKVGLISEFMQTGGCNETNKFMVQALPLQGESATAGAVPPGLWKEAKARVQQKKLVVHFTFPRPSIPPSSAETLKQASNGVRDAIAGDSSRSRFATGTEDGLQGGAGGDGSDMSQDQMWAQAAELRRKYDDLVSFTINLTAEKDLIQRSLGATKEDLAREQQARKLLETKMMEPGARRPAGSVAGSTSPSESRSGFSLFFVLIVAALALFAGQWTAANGYPLLLGSESI
;
A
#
# COMPACT_ATOMS: atom_id res chain seq x y z
N MET A 1 -0.52 29.44 -24.00
CA MET A 1 0.28 28.19 -23.88
C MET A 1 -0.66 27.05 -23.46
N ALA A 2 -1.44 26.46 -24.38
CA ALA A 2 -2.36 25.33 -24.10
C ALA A 2 -2.89 24.66 -25.40
N ALA A 3 -2.05 24.45 -26.41
CA ALA A 3 -2.50 23.98 -27.74
C ALA A 3 -2.18 22.50 -28.02
N GLN A 4 -1.98 21.65 -27.01
CA GLN A 4 -1.68 20.22 -27.20
C GLN A 4 -2.72 19.26 -26.62
N ASP A 5 -3.72 19.72 -25.88
CA ASP A 5 -4.80 18.85 -25.36
C ASP A 5 -6.01 18.74 -26.31
N ALA A 6 -6.01 19.44 -27.45
CA ALA A 6 -7.15 19.52 -28.38
C ALA A 6 -7.50 18.22 -29.14
N LEU A 7 -6.83 17.09 -28.84
CA LEU A 7 -7.09 15.78 -29.48
C LEU A 7 -7.76 14.77 -28.54
N PHE A 8 -7.93 15.08 -27.26
CA PHE A 8 -8.57 14.18 -26.29
C PHE A 8 -9.96 14.71 -25.94
N ALA A 9 -10.98 13.88 -26.09
CA ALA A 9 -12.39 14.28 -25.97
C ALA A 9 -12.83 14.58 -24.53
N LEU A 10 -12.01 14.23 -23.53
CA LEU A 10 -12.27 14.54 -22.13
C LEU A 10 -11.16 15.46 -21.62
N GLU A 11 -11.51 16.44 -20.81
CA GLU A 11 -10.53 17.15 -20.00
C GLU A 11 -10.19 16.28 -18.78
N CYS A 12 -8.90 16.16 -18.46
CA CYS A 12 -8.42 15.39 -17.32
C CYS A 12 -7.75 16.32 -16.32
N LEU A 13 -8.21 16.31 -15.07
CA LEU A 13 -7.61 17.05 -13.97
C LEU A 13 -7.36 16.10 -12.78
N PRO A 14 -6.10 15.87 -12.39
CA PRO A 14 -4.87 16.45 -12.94
C PRO A 14 -4.53 15.90 -14.35
N SER A 15 -3.80 16.70 -15.14
CA SER A 15 -3.64 16.45 -16.58
C SER A 15 -2.50 15.51 -16.97
N LYS A 16 -1.48 15.36 -16.13
CA LYS A 16 -0.26 14.58 -16.43
C LYS A 16 0.24 13.72 -15.29
N VAL A 17 0.12 14.19 -14.05
CA VAL A 17 0.68 13.53 -12.87
C VAL A 17 -0.43 13.26 -11.88
N LEU A 18 -0.48 12.04 -11.35
CA LEU A 18 -1.33 11.63 -10.24
C LEU A 18 -0.46 11.56 -9.00
N ASP A 19 -0.64 12.53 -8.10
CA ASP A 19 0.12 12.63 -6.87
C ASP A 19 -0.56 11.84 -5.75
N PHE A 20 0.22 11.02 -5.05
CA PHE A 20 -0.21 10.24 -3.89
C PHE A 20 0.65 10.61 -2.70
N ALA A 21 0.03 11.21 -1.68
CA ALA A 21 0.67 11.46 -0.40
C ALA A 21 0.74 10.15 0.41
N LEU A 22 1.96 9.71 0.71
CA LEU A 22 2.24 8.51 1.48
C LEU A 22 2.55 8.88 2.93
N GLU A 23 1.50 9.03 3.73
CA GLU A 23 1.59 9.26 5.16
C GLU A 23 1.73 7.96 5.94
N ASP A 24 2.52 7.96 7.01
CA ASP A 24 2.57 6.85 7.95
C ASP A 24 1.31 6.87 8.82
N GLY A 25 0.33 6.03 8.46
CA GLY A 25 -1.01 6.06 9.04
C GLY A 25 -1.99 5.13 8.32
N ALA A 26 -3.14 4.92 8.96
CA ALA A 26 -4.21 4.06 8.44
C ALA A 26 -4.96 4.67 7.24
N GLU A 27 -4.87 5.99 7.05
CA GLU A 27 -5.58 6.68 5.98
C GLU A 27 -5.13 6.18 4.59
N PRO A 28 -6.08 5.91 3.68
CA PRO A 28 -5.76 5.45 2.34
C PRO A 28 -5.04 6.55 1.56
N ALA A 29 -4.01 6.18 0.80
CA ALA A 29 -3.40 7.09 -0.16
C ALA A 29 -4.28 7.12 -1.42
N GLU A 30 -5.04 8.20 -1.59
CA GLU A 30 -6.02 8.38 -2.67
C GLU A 30 -5.67 9.61 -3.53
N CYS A 31 -5.94 9.49 -4.82
CA CYS A 31 -5.89 10.59 -5.78
C CYS A 31 -7.19 10.58 -6.60
N VAL A 32 -7.82 11.74 -6.76
CA VAL A 32 -9.05 11.89 -7.56
C VAL A 32 -8.70 12.46 -8.93
N LEU A 33 -9.08 11.74 -9.97
CA LEU A 33 -8.96 12.16 -11.37
C LEU A 33 -10.34 12.59 -11.88
N HIS A 34 -10.52 13.87 -12.12
CA HIS A 34 -11.71 14.42 -12.75
C HIS A 34 -11.65 14.24 -14.26
N LEU A 35 -12.72 13.67 -14.82
CA LEU A 35 -12.96 13.51 -16.25
C LEU A 35 -14.13 14.40 -16.64
N THR A 36 -13.85 15.53 -17.27
CA THR A 36 -14.86 16.50 -17.68
C THR A 36 -15.12 16.40 -19.18
N ASN A 37 -16.38 16.33 -19.59
CA ASN A 37 -16.75 16.31 -21.00
C ASN A 37 -17.22 17.68 -21.47
N ASN A 38 -16.34 18.44 -22.10
CA ASN A 38 -16.67 19.79 -22.59
C ASN A 38 -17.29 19.75 -24.01
N GLY A 39 -17.52 18.55 -24.55
CA GLY A 39 -18.13 18.32 -25.86
C GLY A 39 -19.65 18.23 -25.82
N SER A 40 -20.25 18.09 -27.00
CA SER A 40 -21.70 17.95 -27.20
C SER A 40 -22.19 16.49 -27.24
N GLU A 41 -21.28 15.52 -27.37
CA GLU A 41 -21.59 14.09 -27.45
C GLU A 41 -21.16 13.38 -26.17
N SER A 42 -21.87 12.31 -25.78
CA SER A 42 -21.45 11.45 -24.66
C SER A 42 -20.15 10.71 -25.00
N VAL A 43 -19.26 10.56 -24.02
CA VAL A 43 -17.96 9.92 -24.22
C VAL A 43 -17.84 8.69 -23.31
N ALA A 44 -17.62 7.51 -23.91
CA ALA A 44 -17.28 6.33 -23.13
C ALA A 44 -15.82 6.38 -22.70
N PHE A 45 -15.54 6.02 -21.45
CA PHE A 45 -14.18 6.01 -20.90
C PHE A 45 -13.81 4.66 -20.29
N LYS A 46 -12.51 4.39 -20.24
CA LYS A 46 -11.92 3.25 -19.54
C LYS A 46 -10.55 3.60 -18.98
N VAL A 47 -10.35 3.34 -17.69
CA VAL A 47 -9.09 3.57 -17.00
C VAL A 47 -8.30 2.27 -16.93
N LYS A 48 -7.02 2.34 -17.31
CA LYS A 48 -6.06 1.23 -17.27
C LYS A 48 -4.81 1.65 -16.50
N THR A 49 -4.11 0.69 -15.91
CA THR A 49 -2.87 0.93 -15.15
C THR A 49 -1.83 -0.14 -15.47
N THR A 50 -0.56 0.21 -15.32
CA THR A 50 0.57 -0.74 -15.40
C THR A 50 0.64 -1.68 -14.20
N LYS A 51 -0.04 -1.37 -13.08
CA LYS A 51 -0.05 -2.18 -11.85
C LYS A 51 -1.47 -2.39 -11.31
N PRO A 52 -2.32 -3.20 -11.97
CA PRO A 52 -3.72 -3.37 -11.58
C PRO A 52 -3.93 -3.97 -10.19
N LYS A 53 -2.94 -4.72 -9.68
CA LYS A 53 -3.01 -5.30 -8.32
C LYS A 53 -2.76 -4.28 -7.20
N ARG A 54 -2.16 -3.14 -7.51
CA ARG A 54 -1.73 -2.12 -6.54
C ARG A 54 -2.77 -1.03 -6.30
N TYR A 55 -3.66 -0.84 -7.27
CA TYR A 55 -4.60 0.27 -7.27
C TYR A 55 -6.03 -0.22 -7.37
N LEU A 56 -6.90 0.40 -6.57
CA LEU A 56 -8.33 0.30 -6.70
C LEU A 56 -8.83 1.55 -7.44
N VAL A 57 -9.59 1.36 -8.51
CA VAL A 57 -10.10 2.47 -9.35
C VAL A 57 -11.61 2.42 -9.39
N ARG A 58 -12.28 3.53 -9.04
CA ARG A 58 -13.74 3.64 -8.99
C ARG A 58 -14.21 5.01 -9.49
N PRO A 59 -15.06 5.07 -10.52
CA PRO A 59 -15.35 4.02 -11.50
C PRO A 59 -14.16 3.71 -12.42
N ASN A 60 -14.01 2.46 -12.88
CA ASN A 60 -12.92 2.09 -13.81
C ASN A 60 -13.30 2.20 -15.30
N GLN A 61 -14.59 2.24 -15.61
CA GLN A 61 -15.15 2.43 -16.95
C GLN A 61 -16.58 2.96 -16.81
N GLY A 62 -17.06 3.65 -17.84
CA GLY A 62 -18.39 4.23 -17.85
C GLY A 62 -18.59 5.15 -19.03
N VAL A 63 -19.63 5.98 -18.96
CA VAL A 63 -19.95 7.01 -19.94
C VAL A 63 -20.02 8.35 -19.20
N VAL A 64 -19.45 9.40 -19.79
CA VAL A 64 -19.55 10.78 -19.31
C VAL A 64 -20.46 11.54 -20.27
N ALA A 65 -21.57 12.06 -19.77
CA ALA A 65 -22.53 12.84 -20.54
C ALA A 65 -21.94 14.20 -20.96
N PRO A 66 -22.53 14.89 -21.95
CA PRO A 66 -22.11 16.25 -22.31
C PRO A 66 -22.16 17.19 -21.11
N SER A 67 -21.11 17.99 -20.93
CA SER A 67 -20.95 18.94 -19.81
C SER A 67 -20.93 18.32 -18.41
N GLU A 68 -20.76 17.00 -18.30
CA GLU A 68 -20.63 16.31 -17.02
C GLU A 68 -19.16 16.28 -16.55
N ASP A 69 -18.97 16.41 -15.23
CA ASP A 69 -17.71 16.14 -14.55
C ASP A 69 -17.82 14.85 -13.74
N LEU A 70 -16.96 13.87 -14.03
CA LEU A 70 -16.95 12.58 -13.36
C LEU A 70 -15.67 12.40 -12.53
N PRO A 71 -15.75 12.36 -11.19
CA PRO A 71 -14.61 12.05 -10.34
C PRO A 71 -14.31 10.55 -10.36
N VAL A 72 -13.06 10.21 -10.69
CA VAL A 72 -12.51 8.85 -10.60
C VAL A 72 -11.57 8.76 -9.41
N SER A 73 -12.00 8.03 -8.38
CA SER A 73 -11.19 7.69 -7.21
C SER A 73 -10.16 6.63 -7.57
N ILE A 74 -8.89 6.94 -7.35
CA ILE A 74 -7.76 6.02 -7.52
C ILE A 74 -7.09 5.87 -6.16
N VAL A 75 -7.20 4.69 -5.56
CA VAL A 75 -6.68 4.40 -4.23
C VAL A 75 -5.52 3.42 -4.32
N LEU A 76 -4.40 3.74 -3.69
CA LEU A 76 -3.29 2.83 -3.48
C LEU A 76 -3.62 1.83 -2.37
N LEU A 77 -3.45 0.53 -2.62
CA LEU A 77 -3.74 -0.50 -1.62
C LEU A 77 -2.78 -0.41 -0.42
N ALA A 78 -3.31 -0.71 0.77
CA ALA A 78 -2.59 -0.57 2.04
C ALA A 78 -1.25 -1.35 2.09
N HIS A 79 -1.23 -2.60 1.60
CA HIS A 79 0.01 -3.40 1.58
C HIS A 79 1.09 -2.76 0.69
N ASP A 80 0.73 -2.26 -0.48
CA ASP A 80 1.66 -1.56 -1.37
C ASP A 80 2.11 -0.21 -0.79
N LYS A 81 1.21 0.52 -0.10
CA LYS A 81 1.53 1.76 0.62
C LYS A 81 2.63 1.51 1.66
N VAL A 82 2.46 0.51 2.53
CA VAL A 82 3.45 0.16 3.57
C VAL A 82 4.79 -0.24 2.94
N GLY A 83 4.76 -1.02 1.86
CA GLY A 83 5.99 -1.41 1.14
C GLY A 83 6.75 -0.20 0.58
N LEU A 84 6.06 0.75 -0.05
CA LEU A 84 6.67 1.95 -0.62
C LEU A 84 7.23 2.89 0.45
N ILE A 85 6.55 3.03 1.59
CA ILE A 85 7.06 3.80 2.73
C ILE A 85 8.33 3.16 3.29
N SER A 86 8.34 1.84 3.47
CA SER A 86 9.52 1.10 3.94
C SER A 86 10.72 1.23 3.00
N GLU A 87 10.48 1.13 1.68
CA GLU A 87 11.51 1.31 0.66
C GLU A 87 12.09 2.73 0.68
N PHE A 88 11.23 3.74 0.80
CA PHE A 88 11.66 5.14 0.91
C PHE A 88 12.50 5.37 2.17
N MET A 89 12.11 4.81 3.32
CA MET A 89 12.88 4.91 4.55
C MET A 89 14.28 4.26 4.45
N GLN A 90 14.42 3.18 3.68
CA GLN A 90 15.69 2.46 3.52
C GLN A 90 16.61 3.09 2.48
N THR A 91 16.05 3.56 1.36
CA THR A 91 16.82 3.97 0.17
C THR A 91 16.80 5.48 -0.07
N GLY A 92 15.97 6.23 0.65
CA GLY A 92 15.82 7.68 0.50
C GLY A 92 15.06 8.11 -0.75
N GLY A 93 14.47 7.18 -1.50
CA GLY A 93 13.73 7.47 -2.72
C GLY A 93 12.75 6.36 -3.09
N CYS A 94 11.91 6.64 -4.08
CA CYS A 94 11.04 5.64 -4.70
C CYS A 94 11.27 5.65 -6.22
N ASN A 95 11.76 4.54 -6.78
CA ASN A 95 12.03 4.43 -8.22
C ASN A 95 10.85 3.83 -8.99
N GLU A 96 9.62 4.17 -8.60
CA GLU A 96 8.43 3.57 -9.20
C GLU A 96 7.99 4.35 -10.46
N THR A 97 7.73 3.63 -11.54
CA THR A 97 7.36 4.21 -12.84
C THR A 97 5.92 3.87 -13.23
N ASN A 98 5.01 3.86 -12.26
CA ASN A 98 3.61 3.50 -12.49
C ASN A 98 2.91 4.51 -13.38
N LYS A 99 2.08 4.00 -14.29
CA LYS A 99 1.35 4.83 -15.25
C LYS A 99 -0.11 4.41 -15.31
N PHE A 100 -0.96 5.41 -15.43
CA PHE A 100 -2.36 5.26 -15.77
C PHE A 100 -2.58 5.67 -17.23
N MET A 101 -3.59 5.09 -17.85
CA MET A 101 -4.02 5.42 -19.18
C MET A 101 -5.54 5.49 -19.21
N VAL A 102 -6.06 6.67 -19.51
CA VAL A 102 -7.48 6.89 -19.77
C VAL A 102 -7.70 6.71 -21.26
N GLN A 103 -8.58 5.78 -21.62
CA GLN A 103 -9.08 5.63 -22.97
C GLN A 103 -10.44 6.34 -23.06
N ALA A 104 -10.64 7.12 -24.11
CA ALA A 104 -11.88 7.82 -24.38
C ALA A 104 -12.36 7.52 -25.80
N LEU A 105 -13.67 7.43 -25.97
CA LEU A 105 -14.31 7.24 -27.28
C LEU A 105 -15.64 8.00 -27.33
N PRO A 106 -15.75 9.05 -28.17
CA PRO A 106 -17.02 9.73 -28.42
C PRO A 106 -18.06 8.76 -29.00
N LEU A 107 -19.24 8.70 -28.37
CA LEU A 107 -20.38 7.90 -28.80
C LEU A 107 -21.21 8.67 -29.81
N GLN A 108 -21.67 7.99 -30.87
CA GLN A 108 -22.53 8.57 -31.91
C GLN A 108 -23.93 7.92 -31.85
N GLY A 109 -24.98 8.71 -32.03
CA GLY A 109 -26.35 8.23 -32.21
C GLY A 109 -26.97 7.50 -31.00
N GLU A 110 -27.79 6.46 -31.25
CA GLU A 110 -28.52 5.67 -30.23
C GLU A 110 -27.63 4.98 -29.19
N SER A 111 -26.31 4.93 -29.41
CA SER A 111 -25.36 4.36 -28.45
C SER A 111 -25.19 5.22 -27.19
N ALA A 112 -25.57 6.51 -27.25
CA ALA A 112 -25.43 7.47 -26.16
C ALA A 112 -26.54 7.37 -25.08
N THR A 113 -27.68 6.73 -25.37
CA THR A 113 -28.87 6.78 -24.51
C THR A 113 -28.86 5.78 -23.36
N ALA A 114 -27.97 4.79 -23.36
CA ALA A 114 -28.02 3.68 -22.41
C ALA A 114 -27.26 3.92 -21.10
N GLY A 115 -26.49 5.02 -20.94
CA GLY A 115 -25.68 5.31 -19.74
C GLY A 115 -24.57 4.28 -19.41
N ALA A 116 -24.58 3.13 -20.08
CA ALA A 116 -23.65 2.04 -19.95
C ALA A 116 -22.83 1.89 -21.22
N VAL A 117 -21.59 1.44 -21.08
CA VAL A 117 -20.69 1.21 -22.22
C VAL A 117 -21.20 0.01 -23.04
N PRO A 118 -21.53 0.18 -24.33
CA PRO A 118 -21.99 -0.91 -25.18
C PRO A 118 -21.01 -2.10 -25.22
N PRO A 119 -21.52 -3.35 -25.24
CA PRO A 119 -20.68 -4.52 -25.45
C PRO A 119 -19.95 -4.42 -26.79
N GLY A 120 -18.66 -4.75 -26.85
CA GLY A 120 -17.91 -4.76 -28.11
C GLY A 120 -17.36 -3.41 -28.60
N LEU A 121 -17.84 -2.28 -28.05
CA LEU A 121 -17.44 -0.92 -28.43
C LEU A 121 -15.91 -0.75 -28.60
N TRP A 122 -15.15 -1.22 -27.62
CA TRP A 122 -13.68 -1.09 -27.62
C TRP A 122 -12.97 -1.93 -28.68
N LYS A 123 -13.60 -3.01 -29.16
CA LYS A 123 -13.06 -3.88 -30.21
C LYS A 123 -13.35 -3.31 -31.59
N GLU A 124 -14.57 -2.83 -31.81
CA GLU A 124 -15.04 -2.30 -33.10
C GLU A 124 -14.45 -0.93 -33.42
N ALA A 125 -14.37 -0.04 -32.43
CA ALA A 125 -13.94 1.34 -32.63
C ALA A 125 -12.46 1.58 -32.30
N LYS A 126 -11.60 0.54 -32.33
CA LYS A 126 -10.19 0.61 -31.89
C LYS A 126 -9.39 1.74 -32.56
N ALA A 127 -9.68 2.06 -33.81
CA ALA A 127 -9.03 3.14 -34.56
C ALA A 127 -9.41 4.56 -34.10
N ARG A 128 -10.57 4.72 -33.43
CA ARG A 128 -11.09 6.00 -32.93
C ARG A 128 -10.83 6.22 -31.44
N VAL A 129 -10.33 5.20 -30.74
CA VAL A 129 -10.05 5.28 -29.30
C VAL A 129 -8.90 6.25 -29.07
N GLN A 130 -9.20 7.35 -28.38
CA GLN A 130 -8.21 8.31 -27.92
C GLN A 130 -7.62 7.83 -26.58
N GLN A 131 -6.37 8.19 -26.30
CA GLN A 131 -5.67 7.72 -25.11
C GLN A 131 -4.86 8.85 -24.48
N LYS A 132 -5.03 9.06 -23.17
CA LYS A 132 -4.25 9.99 -22.37
C LYS A 132 -3.51 9.21 -21.28
N LYS A 133 -2.20 9.42 -21.16
CA LYS A 133 -1.35 8.76 -20.18
C LYS A 133 -1.04 9.72 -19.03
N LEU A 134 -1.12 9.21 -17.81
CA LEU A 134 -0.76 9.92 -16.59
C LEU A 134 0.33 9.12 -15.87
N VAL A 135 1.28 9.85 -15.28
CA VAL A 135 2.37 9.26 -14.49
C VAL A 135 1.99 9.35 -13.01
N VAL A 136 2.28 8.30 -12.25
CA VAL A 136 2.09 8.34 -10.80
C VAL A 136 3.33 8.92 -10.15
N HIS A 137 3.14 9.84 -9.23
CA HIS A 137 4.18 10.36 -8.36
C HIS A 137 3.78 10.12 -6.91
N PHE A 138 4.75 9.71 -6.10
CA PHE A 138 4.57 9.48 -4.67
C PHE A 138 5.30 10.57 -3.91
N THR A 139 4.57 11.26 -3.04
CA THR A 139 5.12 12.28 -2.16
C THR A 139 5.12 11.75 -0.73
N PHE A 140 6.21 11.98 -0.01
CA PHE A 140 6.35 11.61 1.39
C PHE A 140 6.36 12.91 2.19
N PRO A 141 5.25 13.25 2.88
CA PRO A 141 5.21 14.47 3.67
C PRO A 141 6.28 14.40 4.75
N ARG A 142 7.15 15.43 4.77
CA ARG A 142 8.13 15.57 5.84
C ARG A 142 7.41 16.03 7.11
N PRO A 143 7.80 15.54 8.30
CA PRO A 143 7.30 16.10 9.54
C PRO A 143 7.61 17.61 9.53
N SER A 144 6.55 18.42 9.58
CA SER A 144 6.66 19.87 9.56
C SER A 144 7.38 20.34 10.83
N ILE A 145 8.64 20.77 10.68
CA ILE A 145 9.32 21.54 11.72
C ILE A 145 8.78 22.98 11.61
N PRO A 146 8.15 23.54 12.66
CA PRO A 146 7.66 24.91 12.60
C PRO A 146 8.82 25.89 12.36
N PRO A 147 8.65 26.92 11.52
CA PRO A 147 9.70 27.87 11.16
C PRO A 147 9.96 28.84 12.32
N SER A 148 10.73 28.41 13.33
CA SER A 148 11.15 29.30 14.42
C SER A 148 12.63 29.14 14.85
N SER A 149 13.41 28.29 14.19
CA SER A 149 14.81 28.04 14.63
C SER A 149 15.86 28.04 13.52
N ALA A 150 15.52 28.41 12.29
CA ALA A 150 16.48 28.45 11.19
C ALA A 150 17.38 29.71 11.16
N GLU A 151 17.11 30.74 11.98
CA GLU A 151 17.87 32.01 11.94
C GLU A 151 18.97 32.17 13.01
N THR A 152 19.01 31.36 14.07
CA THR A 152 19.93 31.64 15.20
C THR A 152 21.35 31.07 15.05
N LEU A 153 21.63 30.21 14.06
CA LEU A 153 22.96 29.58 13.91
C LEU A 153 23.99 30.35 13.05
N LYS A 154 23.72 31.61 12.68
CA LYS A 154 24.68 32.46 11.93
C LYS A 154 25.33 33.58 12.75
N GLN A 155 24.96 33.80 14.01
CA GLN A 155 25.49 34.93 14.81
C GLN A 155 26.48 34.52 15.93
N ALA A 156 26.89 33.26 16.03
CA ALA A 156 27.82 32.80 17.06
C ALA A 156 29.32 32.81 16.65
N SER A 157 29.71 33.39 15.50
CA SER A 157 31.13 33.42 15.09
C SER A 157 31.84 34.77 15.17
N ASN A 158 31.18 35.85 15.62
CA ASN A 158 31.77 37.20 15.63
C ASN A 158 31.93 37.87 17.01
N GLY A 159 31.71 37.14 18.11
CA GLY A 159 31.70 37.70 19.47
C GLY A 159 32.93 37.42 20.35
N VAL A 160 34.07 37.00 19.80
CA VAL A 160 35.26 36.67 20.60
C VAL A 160 36.47 37.46 20.10
N ARG A 161 36.49 38.80 20.25
CA ARG A 161 37.72 39.60 20.12
C ARG A 161 37.91 40.81 21.04
N ASP A 162 36.90 41.35 21.72
CA ASP A 162 37.08 42.59 22.50
C ASP A 162 36.70 42.47 23.98
N ALA A 163 37.52 41.79 24.79
CA ALA A 163 37.46 41.90 26.25
C ALA A 163 38.81 41.62 26.94
N ILE A 164 39.93 42.05 26.35
CA ILE A 164 41.24 42.14 27.02
C ILE A 164 41.72 43.59 26.93
N ALA A 165 41.22 44.45 27.83
CA ALA A 165 41.88 45.69 28.25
C ALA A 165 41.22 46.17 29.56
N GLY A 166 42.05 46.64 30.51
CA GLY A 166 41.72 46.98 31.91
C GLY A 166 40.62 48.03 32.12
N ASP A 167 40.32 48.50 33.33
CA ASP A 167 41.06 48.55 34.58
C ASP A 167 40.08 48.91 35.71
N SER A 168 40.47 48.52 36.93
CA SER A 168 40.11 48.98 38.27
C SER A 168 39.06 50.10 38.47
N SER A 169 38.10 49.85 39.37
CA SER A 169 37.99 50.54 40.69
C SER A 169 36.54 50.69 41.20
N ARG A 170 36.30 50.14 42.40
CA ARG A 170 35.51 50.68 43.52
C ARG A 170 34.09 51.26 43.28
N SER A 171 33.15 50.58 43.96
CA SER A 171 32.27 51.12 45.01
C SER A 171 31.12 52.05 44.60
N ARG A 172 29.87 51.62 44.84
CA ARG A 172 29.09 52.04 46.03
C ARG A 172 27.68 51.42 46.07
N PHE A 173 27.30 51.08 47.29
CA PHE A 173 25.95 50.83 47.81
C PHE A 173 24.95 51.93 47.43
N ALA A 174 23.70 51.56 47.14
CA ALA A 174 22.50 52.26 47.64
C ALA A 174 21.22 51.42 47.44
N THR A 175 20.61 51.07 48.56
CA THR A 175 19.20 50.69 48.75
C THR A 175 18.28 51.90 48.57
N GLY A 176 17.06 51.72 48.04
CA GLY A 176 16.06 52.79 48.04
C GLY A 176 14.76 52.41 47.32
N THR A 177 13.65 52.60 48.02
CA THR A 177 12.28 52.17 47.79
C THR A 177 11.48 53.04 46.81
N GLU A 178 10.34 52.49 46.38
CA GLU A 178 9.05 53.16 46.04
C GLU A 178 8.79 53.78 44.65
N ASP A 179 7.86 53.11 43.96
CA ASP A 179 6.63 53.59 43.31
C ASP A 179 6.66 54.69 42.23
N GLY A 180 6.08 54.39 41.06
CA GLY A 180 5.88 55.38 39.99
C GLY A 180 5.54 54.83 38.60
N LEU A 181 4.28 54.47 38.41
CA LEU A 181 3.41 54.73 37.24
C LEU A 181 3.91 54.47 35.79
N GLN A 182 3.18 53.53 35.15
CA GLN A 182 2.38 53.74 33.93
C GLN A 182 3.02 53.53 32.54
N GLY A 183 2.48 52.53 31.83
CA GLY A 183 2.22 52.60 30.39
C GLY A 183 2.83 51.48 29.55
N GLY A 184 1.99 50.73 28.83
CA GLY A 184 2.45 49.98 27.66
C GLY A 184 1.76 48.64 27.47
N ALA A 185 0.74 48.62 26.62
CA ALA A 185 0.12 47.41 26.10
C ALA A 185 1.11 46.54 25.30
N GLY A 186 0.90 45.22 25.31
CA GLY A 186 1.31 44.35 24.21
C GLY A 186 1.98 43.05 24.61
N GLY A 187 1.33 41.94 24.23
CA GLY A 187 2.02 40.68 23.92
C GLY A 187 2.11 39.69 25.06
N ASP A 188 1.13 38.77 25.10
CA ASP A 188 1.28 37.43 25.68
C ASP A 188 2.37 36.67 24.89
N GLY A 189 3.62 36.93 25.24
CA GLY A 189 4.78 36.16 24.83
C GLY A 189 5.03 35.07 25.86
N SER A 190 4.61 33.85 25.54
CA SER A 190 4.86 32.65 26.33
C SER A 190 6.35 32.33 26.36
N ASP A 191 7.07 32.95 27.29
CA ASP A 191 8.43 32.56 27.65
C ASP A 191 8.35 31.21 28.38
N MET A 192 8.56 30.13 27.62
CA MET A 192 8.51 28.76 28.12
C MET A 192 9.58 28.58 29.20
N SER A 193 9.16 28.48 30.46
CA SER A 193 10.05 28.30 31.62
C SER A 193 11.08 27.19 31.36
N GLN A 194 12.32 27.43 31.80
CA GLN A 194 13.47 26.54 31.63
C GLN A 194 13.18 25.09 32.06
N ASP A 195 12.29 24.89 33.03
CA ASP A 195 11.82 23.58 33.48
C ASP A 195 10.97 22.85 32.41
N GLN A 196 10.15 23.57 31.65
CA GLN A 196 9.36 23.02 30.55
C GLN A 196 10.24 22.65 29.35
N MET A 197 11.32 23.40 29.11
CA MET A 197 12.30 23.06 28.08
C MET A 197 13.08 21.79 28.44
N TRP A 198 13.47 21.64 29.71
CA TRP A 198 14.14 20.42 30.20
C TRP A 198 13.22 19.20 30.17
N ALA A 199 11.94 19.37 30.51
CA ALA A 199 10.94 18.30 30.40
C ALA A 199 10.74 17.84 28.95
N GLN A 200 10.67 18.76 27.98
CA GLN A 200 10.59 18.40 26.56
C GLN A 200 11.86 17.71 26.06
N ALA A 201 13.04 18.14 26.51
CA ALA A 201 14.30 17.49 26.16
C ALA A 201 14.38 16.05 26.70
N ALA A 202 13.90 15.81 27.92
CA ALA A 202 13.82 14.48 28.52
C ALA A 202 12.80 13.58 27.78
N GLU A 203 11.68 14.15 27.34
CA GLU A 203 10.67 13.44 26.55
C GLU A 203 11.21 13.07 25.16
N LEU A 204 11.93 13.98 24.50
CA LEU A 204 12.60 13.68 23.23
C LEU A 204 13.64 12.58 23.40
N ARG A 205 14.38 12.59 24.51
CA ARG A 205 15.35 11.53 24.84
C ARG A 205 14.66 10.17 24.96
N ARG A 206 13.52 10.10 25.65
CA ARG A 206 12.73 8.88 25.78
C ARG A 206 12.23 8.36 24.44
N LYS A 207 11.68 9.24 23.59
CA LYS A 207 11.22 8.85 22.24
C LYS A 207 12.35 8.33 21.36
N TYR A 208 13.54 8.90 21.50
CA TYR A 208 14.73 8.40 20.81
C TYR A 208 15.12 7.00 21.31
N ASP A 209 15.17 6.79 22.63
CA ASP A 209 15.49 5.49 23.22
C ASP A 209 14.44 4.42 22.83
N ASP A 210 13.15 4.78 22.82
CA ASP A 210 12.07 3.91 22.36
C ASP A 210 12.22 3.53 20.88
N LEU A 211 12.53 4.49 20.01
CA LEU A 211 12.73 4.23 18.58
C LEU A 211 13.97 3.35 18.33
N VAL A 212 15.05 3.58 19.08
CA VAL A 212 16.26 2.74 19.04
C VAL A 212 15.91 1.32 19.51
N SER A 213 15.15 1.18 20.60
CA SER A 213 14.74 -0.13 21.12
C SER A 213 13.86 -0.89 20.12
N PHE A 214 12.93 -0.21 19.45
CA PHE A 214 12.08 -0.79 18.43
C PHE A 214 12.89 -1.25 17.22
N THR A 215 13.88 -0.45 16.80
CA THR A 215 14.79 -0.81 15.71
C THR A 215 15.62 -2.05 16.05
N ILE A 216 16.13 -2.15 17.27
CA ILE A 216 16.87 -3.34 17.75
C ILE A 216 15.93 -4.56 17.75
N ASN A 217 14.70 -4.41 18.24
CA ASN A 217 13.73 -5.51 18.28
C ASN A 217 13.36 -6.01 16.88
N LEU A 218 13.05 -5.10 15.95
CA LEU A 218 12.76 -5.46 14.56
C LEU A 218 13.94 -6.14 13.88
N THR A 219 15.17 -5.69 14.18
CA THR A 219 16.38 -6.32 13.64
C THR A 219 16.53 -7.76 14.17
N ALA A 220 16.26 -7.98 15.46
CA ALA A 220 16.29 -9.32 16.05
C ALA A 220 15.19 -10.24 15.47
N GLU A 221 13.97 -9.74 15.30
CA GLU A 221 12.87 -10.49 14.68
C GLU A 221 13.17 -10.85 13.22
N LYS A 222 13.72 -9.90 12.45
CA LYS A 222 14.18 -10.15 11.08
C LYS A 222 15.23 -11.26 11.06
N ASP A 223 16.22 -11.21 11.94
CA ASP A 223 17.28 -12.22 12.00
C ASP A 223 16.71 -13.60 12.37
N LEU A 224 15.72 -13.65 13.27
CA LEU A 224 15.02 -14.89 13.61
C LEU A 224 14.29 -15.48 12.39
N ILE A 225 13.54 -14.66 11.65
CA ILE A 225 12.83 -15.07 10.43
C ILE A 225 13.83 -15.50 9.35
N GLN A 226 14.95 -14.81 9.22
CA GLN A 226 15.95 -15.11 8.20
C GLN A 226 16.68 -16.43 8.49
N ARG A 227 16.92 -16.75 9.77
CA ARG A 227 17.43 -18.05 10.22
C ARG A 227 16.42 -19.17 10.01
N SER A 228 15.14 -18.96 10.36
CA SER A 228 14.11 -19.99 10.17
C SER A 228 13.85 -20.29 8.69
N LEU A 229 13.87 -19.26 7.85
CA LEU A 229 13.79 -19.40 6.40
C LEU A 229 15.02 -20.16 5.86
N GLY A 230 16.22 -19.86 6.36
CA GLY A 230 17.45 -20.56 6.01
C GLY A 230 17.37 -22.04 6.33
N ALA A 231 17.01 -22.39 7.57
CA ALA A 231 16.83 -23.77 8.00
C ALA A 231 15.80 -24.53 7.14
N THR A 232 14.65 -23.90 6.86
CA THR A 232 13.58 -24.51 6.05
C THR A 232 14.01 -24.74 4.59
N LYS A 233 14.79 -23.81 4.01
CA LYS A 233 15.34 -23.96 2.67
C LYS A 233 16.34 -25.11 2.58
N GLU A 234 17.19 -25.26 3.59
CA GLU A 234 18.14 -26.37 3.65
C GLU A 234 17.44 -27.72 3.79
N ASP A 235 16.42 -27.81 4.66
CA ASP A 235 15.63 -29.03 4.83
C ASP A 235 14.96 -29.46 3.52
N LEU A 236 14.34 -28.51 2.82
CA LEU A 236 13.74 -28.75 1.51
C LEU A 236 14.78 -29.20 0.48
N ALA A 237 15.96 -28.58 0.46
CA ALA A 237 17.05 -28.96 -0.44
C ALA A 237 17.54 -30.40 -0.15
N ARG A 238 17.67 -30.77 1.13
CA ARG A 238 18.02 -32.13 1.56
C ARG A 238 16.96 -33.14 1.11
N GLU A 239 15.67 -32.84 1.28
CA GLU A 239 14.59 -33.74 0.85
C GLU A 239 14.56 -33.88 -0.69
N GLN A 240 14.74 -32.78 -1.43
CA GLN A 240 14.82 -32.81 -2.89
C GLN A 240 16.00 -33.64 -3.39
N GLN A 241 17.16 -33.54 -2.75
CA GLN A 241 18.32 -34.37 -3.07
C GLN A 241 18.08 -35.85 -2.75
N ALA A 242 17.47 -36.16 -1.60
CA ALA A 242 17.09 -37.53 -1.24
C ALA A 242 16.12 -38.15 -2.25
N ARG A 243 15.10 -37.39 -2.68
CA ARG A 243 14.15 -37.83 -3.72
C ARG A 243 14.83 -38.08 -5.06
N LYS A 244 15.73 -37.20 -5.50
CA LYS A 244 16.50 -37.39 -6.75
C LYS A 244 17.39 -38.64 -6.71
N LEU A 245 18.01 -38.91 -5.57
CA LEU A 245 18.82 -40.13 -5.39
C LEU A 245 17.96 -41.40 -5.42
N LEU A 246 16.76 -41.36 -4.82
CA LEU A 246 15.80 -42.46 -4.91
C LEU A 246 15.33 -42.67 -6.35
N GLU A 247 14.96 -41.60 -7.06
CA GLU A 247 14.55 -41.66 -8.47
C GLU A 247 15.69 -42.21 -9.36
N THR A 248 16.93 -41.77 -9.13
CA THR A 248 18.11 -42.28 -9.86
C THR A 248 18.36 -43.77 -9.57
N LYS A 249 18.18 -44.22 -8.32
CA LYS A 249 18.27 -45.64 -7.95
C LYS A 249 17.13 -46.48 -8.55
N MET A 250 15.94 -45.90 -8.73
CA MET A 250 14.80 -46.56 -9.37
C MET A 250 14.94 -46.64 -10.91
N MET A 251 15.86 -45.87 -11.49
CA MET A 251 16.11 -45.79 -12.94
C MET A 251 17.33 -46.62 -13.39
N GLU A 252 17.99 -47.39 -12.50
CA GLU A 252 19.14 -48.21 -12.91
C GLU A 252 18.67 -49.44 -13.75
N PRO A 253 19.07 -49.56 -15.04
CA PRO A 253 18.81 -50.75 -15.84
C PRO A 253 19.79 -51.84 -15.41
N GLY A 254 19.25 -52.99 -15.01
CA GLY A 254 20.01 -54.04 -14.35
C GLY A 254 21.35 -54.43 -14.98
N ALA A 255 22.38 -54.52 -14.14
CA ALA A 255 23.59 -55.25 -14.42
C ALA A 255 23.97 -56.19 -13.26
N ARG A 256 23.67 -57.48 -13.49
CA ARG A 256 24.36 -58.70 -13.00
C ARG A 256 24.25 -59.07 -11.51
N ARG A 257 23.52 -60.17 -11.29
CA ARG A 257 23.66 -61.09 -10.14
C ARG A 257 25.12 -61.56 -9.99
N PRO A 258 25.52 -61.94 -8.76
CA PRO A 258 25.64 -63.37 -8.52
C PRO A 258 24.86 -63.85 -7.29
N ALA A 259 24.70 -65.17 -7.28
CA ALA A 259 23.81 -65.98 -6.47
C ALA A 259 24.08 -65.96 -4.96
N GLY A 260 23.03 -66.22 -4.17
CA GLY A 260 23.20 -66.70 -2.80
C GLY A 260 22.00 -66.54 -1.87
N SER A 261 21.27 -67.63 -1.70
CA SER A 261 20.50 -68.02 -0.50
C SER A 261 19.03 -67.61 -0.33
N VAL A 262 18.25 -68.68 -0.26
CA VAL A 262 16.80 -68.91 -0.11
C VAL A 262 16.31 -68.70 1.33
N ALA A 263 15.09 -68.17 1.50
CA ALA A 263 14.03 -68.58 2.44
C ALA A 263 12.82 -67.62 2.23
N GLY A 264 11.69 -68.02 1.62
CA GLY A 264 10.56 -68.74 2.24
C GLY A 264 9.80 -67.80 3.21
N SER A 265 8.59 -67.29 2.95
CA SER A 265 7.33 -68.02 2.71
C SER A 265 6.20 -67.13 2.13
N THR A 266 5.29 -67.79 1.40
CA THR A 266 3.92 -67.46 0.94
C THR A 266 3.01 -66.90 2.05
N SER A 267 2.02 -66.00 1.88
CA SER A 267 0.80 -65.93 1.02
C SER A 267 -0.04 -64.67 1.45
N PRO A 268 -1.30 -64.43 0.99
CA PRO A 268 -1.83 -64.22 -0.36
C PRO A 268 -2.44 -62.79 -0.54
N SER A 269 -2.88 -62.52 -1.75
CA SER A 269 -3.62 -61.33 -2.21
C SER A 269 -4.93 -61.05 -1.45
N GLU A 270 -5.18 -59.79 -1.08
CA GLU A 270 -6.53 -59.27 -0.84
C GLU A 270 -6.66 -57.85 -1.41
N SER A 271 -7.38 -57.75 -2.52
CA SER A 271 -7.82 -56.48 -3.11
C SER A 271 -8.90 -55.86 -2.24
N ARG A 272 -8.57 -54.81 -1.48
CA ARG A 272 -9.55 -53.93 -0.84
C ARG A 272 -9.42 -52.52 -1.39
N SER A 273 -10.41 -52.15 -2.20
CA SER A 273 -10.75 -50.76 -2.53
C SER A 273 -11.10 -50.03 -1.24
N GLY A 274 -10.10 -49.48 -0.57
CA GLY A 274 -10.28 -48.57 0.56
C GLY A 274 -10.55 -47.18 0.02
N PHE A 275 -11.82 -46.76 0.02
CA PHE A 275 -12.13 -45.34 -0.04
C PHE A 275 -11.39 -44.68 1.14
N SER A 276 -10.44 -43.79 0.80
CA SER A 276 -9.67 -43.03 1.79
C SER A 276 -10.62 -42.48 2.84
N LEU A 277 -10.29 -42.62 4.13
CA LEU A 277 -11.07 -42.07 5.26
C LEU A 277 -11.39 -40.58 5.03
N PHE A 278 -10.51 -39.91 4.29
CA PHE A 278 -10.65 -38.53 3.82
C PHE A 278 -11.87 -38.32 2.89
N PHE A 279 -12.15 -39.27 2.00
CA PHE A 279 -13.30 -39.23 1.08
C PHE A 279 -14.63 -39.41 1.83
N VAL A 280 -14.64 -40.29 2.83
CA VAL A 280 -15.82 -40.48 3.71
C VAL A 280 -16.09 -39.22 4.54
N LEU A 281 -15.04 -38.58 5.06
CA LEU A 281 -15.16 -37.30 5.78
C LEU A 281 -15.63 -36.16 4.89
N ILE A 282 -15.17 -36.08 3.65
CA ILE A 282 -15.64 -35.08 2.68
C ILE A 282 -17.13 -35.27 2.36
N VAL A 283 -17.56 -36.51 2.12
CA VAL A 283 -18.97 -36.81 1.83
C VAL A 283 -19.85 -36.50 3.05
N ALA A 284 -19.40 -36.83 4.26
CA ALA A 284 -20.10 -36.48 5.50
C ALA A 284 -20.20 -34.96 5.70
N ALA A 285 -19.12 -34.22 5.46
CA ALA A 285 -19.11 -32.75 5.57
C ALA A 285 -20.06 -32.10 4.55
N LEU A 286 -20.08 -32.59 3.30
CA LEU A 286 -21.01 -32.10 2.27
C LEU A 286 -22.47 -32.40 2.62
N ALA A 287 -22.76 -33.56 3.19
CA ALA A 287 -24.11 -33.92 3.62
C ALA A 287 -24.62 -33.03 4.77
N LEU A 288 -23.75 -32.68 5.74
CA LEU A 288 -24.09 -31.76 6.83
C LEU A 288 -24.29 -30.32 6.32
N PHE A 289 -23.45 -29.89 5.37
CA PHE A 289 -23.60 -28.57 4.76
C PHE A 289 -24.88 -28.46 3.92
N ALA A 290 -25.23 -29.51 3.18
CA ALA A 290 -26.47 -29.58 2.43
C ALA A 290 -27.69 -29.58 3.37
N GLY A 291 -27.66 -30.36 4.45
CA GLY A 291 -28.74 -30.41 5.45
C GLY A 291 -28.98 -29.06 6.14
N GLN A 292 -27.92 -28.34 6.52
CA GLN A 292 -28.04 -27.01 7.10
C GLN A 292 -28.47 -25.95 6.08
N TRP A 293 -28.03 -26.06 4.82
CA TRP A 293 -28.44 -25.16 3.75
C TRP A 293 -29.92 -25.33 3.38
N THR A 294 -30.45 -26.57 3.43
CA THR A 294 -31.88 -26.83 3.23
C THR A 294 -32.75 -26.39 4.40
N ALA A 295 -32.21 -26.38 5.63
CA ALA A 295 -32.92 -25.89 6.80
C ALA A 295 -32.97 -24.35 6.88
N ALA A 296 -31.95 -23.67 6.34
CA ALA A 296 -31.86 -22.21 6.32
C ALA A 296 -32.66 -21.56 5.16
N ASN A 297 -32.83 -22.26 4.04
CA ASN A 297 -33.62 -21.80 2.90
C ASN A 297 -34.92 -22.60 2.82
N GLY A 298 -35.91 -22.20 3.61
CA GLY A 298 -37.24 -22.82 3.62
C GLY A 298 -37.90 -22.76 2.25
N TYR A 299 -37.92 -23.89 1.54
CA TYR A 299 -38.81 -24.08 0.39
C TYR A 299 -40.12 -24.68 0.90
N PRO A 300 -41.27 -24.02 0.72
CA PRO A 300 -42.55 -24.65 0.98
C PRO A 300 -42.78 -25.73 -0.08
N LEU A 301 -42.89 -26.99 0.36
CA LEU A 301 -43.47 -28.06 -0.43
C LEU A 301 -44.93 -27.67 -0.75
N LEU A 302 -45.16 -27.25 -1.99
CA LEU A 302 -46.50 -27.25 -2.60
C LEU A 302 -46.94 -28.71 -2.73
N LEU A 303 -47.61 -29.21 -1.69
CA LEU A 303 -48.55 -30.31 -1.81
C LEU A 303 -49.74 -29.79 -2.63
N GLY A 304 -49.65 -30.00 -3.95
CA GLY A 304 -50.79 -29.92 -4.84
C GLY A 304 -51.76 -31.03 -4.48
N SER A 305 -52.89 -30.63 -3.89
CA SER A 305 -54.09 -31.41 -3.74
C SER A 305 -54.75 -31.65 -5.09
N GLU A 306 -55.43 -32.80 -5.17
CA GLU A 306 -56.51 -33.18 -6.09
C GLU A 306 -56.14 -33.60 -7.53
N SER A 307 -56.20 -34.91 -7.79
CA SER A 307 -57.37 -35.50 -8.47
C SER A 307 -57.38 -37.03 -8.41
N ILE A 308 -58.56 -37.53 -8.03
CA ILE A 308 -59.10 -38.91 -7.96
C ILE A 308 -58.78 -39.69 -6.68
#